data_AF-A0A5K1F209-F1
#
_entry.id   AF-A0A5K1F209-F1
#
_cell.length_a   1.000
_cell.length_b   1.000
_cell.length_c   1.000
_cell.angle_alpha   90.00
_cell.angle_beta   90.00
_cell.angle_gamma   90.00
#
_symmetry.space_group_name_H-M   'P 1'
#
loop_
_entity.id
_entity.type
_entity.pdbx_description
1 polymer ?
#
loop_
_entity_poly.entity_id
_entity_poly.type
_entity_poly.pdbx_seq_one_letter_code
_entity_poly.pdbx_strand_id
1 'polypeptide(L)'
;SRSHPSLASADHEEGYFEMEEELPEADTDEEEYDQLPPFKPLGKSQIAKLSKEQRKAYFQEYDYRVKLSQKKQLKEELSQRREAEKLS
;
A
#
# COMPACT_ATOMS: atom_id res chain seq x y z
N SER A 1 -3.18 3.79 44.69
CA SER A 1 -1.81 3.29 44.47
C SER A 1 -1.77 2.54 43.15
N ARG A 2 -1.05 3.08 42.16
CA ARG A 2 -0.88 2.45 40.84
C ARG A 2 0.38 1.60 40.90
N SER A 3 0.23 0.28 40.91
CA SER A 3 1.36 -0.64 40.82
C SER A 3 1.73 -0.78 39.35
N HIS A 4 2.82 -0.14 38.94
CA HIS A 4 3.43 -0.35 37.63
C HIS A 4 4.24 -1.66 37.65
N PRO A 5 4.16 -2.51 36.61
CA PRO A 5 5.14 -3.57 36.42
C PRO A 5 6.46 -2.96 35.92
N SER A 6 7.54 -3.28 36.63
CA SER A 6 8.91 -2.85 36.35
C SER A 6 9.46 -3.60 35.13
N LEU A 7 9.94 -2.84 34.14
CA LEU A 7 10.73 -3.34 33.02
C LEU A 7 12.15 -3.60 33.52
N ALA A 8 12.51 -4.89 33.65
CA ALA A 8 13.89 -5.31 33.87
C ALA A 8 14.29 -6.23 32.72
N SER A 9 15.11 -5.66 31.83
CA SER A 9 16.32 -6.24 31.22
C SER A 9 16.24 -7.64 30.61
N ALA A 10 16.42 -7.73 29.30
CA ALA A 10 17.53 -8.47 28.68
C ALA A 10 17.38 -8.45 27.15
N ASP A 11 18.44 -7.99 26.48
CA ASP A 11 18.82 -8.31 25.11
C ASP A 11 17.69 -8.55 24.11
N HIS A 12 17.20 -7.48 23.50
CA HIS A 12 16.75 -7.59 22.12
C HIS A 12 17.93 -7.16 21.26
N GLU A 13 18.77 -8.14 20.89
CA GLU A 13 19.66 -8.00 19.74
C GLU A 13 18.85 -7.37 18.60
N GLU A 14 19.10 -6.10 18.32
CA GLU A 14 19.68 -5.58 17.07
C GLU A 14 19.59 -6.53 15.86
N GLY A 15 18.41 -7.10 15.62
CA GLY A 15 17.98 -7.55 14.32
C GLY A 15 17.51 -6.32 13.58
N TYR A 16 18.47 -5.48 13.16
CA TYR A 16 18.27 -4.58 12.04
C TYR A 16 17.67 -5.44 10.93
N PHE A 17 16.34 -5.41 10.80
CA PHE A 17 15.71 -5.71 9.54
C PHE A 17 16.13 -4.56 8.64
N GLU A 18 17.37 -4.65 8.18
CA GLU A 18 17.87 -4.08 6.95
C GLU A 18 17.04 -4.73 5.84
N MET A 19 15.77 -4.34 5.80
CA MET A 19 14.89 -4.45 4.66
C MET A 19 15.10 -3.21 3.79
N GLU A 20 16.34 -2.72 3.78
CA GLU A 20 16.99 -1.93 2.74
C GLU A 20 17.30 -2.84 1.53
N GLU A 21 16.46 -3.85 1.27
CA GLU A 21 16.48 -4.55 0.00
C GLU A 21 15.52 -3.82 -0.93
N GLU A 22 16.05 -2.72 -1.47
CA GLU A 22 15.78 -2.26 -2.82
C GLU A 22 14.28 -2.29 -3.18
N LEU A 23 13.51 -1.30 -2.71
CA LEU A 23 12.32 -0.90 -3.46
C LEU A 23 12.86 -0.34 -4.78
N PRO A 24 12.77 -1.08 -5.91
CA PRO A 24 13.33 -0.59 -7.16
C PRO A 24 12.63 0.72 -7.49
N GLU A 25 13.41 1.70 -7.94
CA GLU A 25 12.97 2.98 -8.50
C GLU A 25 11.90 2.74 -9.57
N ALA A 26 10.65 2.66 -9.14
CA ALA A 26 9.46 2.61 -9.99
C ALA A 26 8.68 3.92 -9.84
N ASP A 27 9.36 5.01 -9.49
CA ASP A 27 8.75 6.34 -9.32
C ASP A 27 8.25 6.90 -10.66
N THR A 28 8.88 6.51 -11.77
CA THR A 28 8.43 6.87 -13.13
C THR A 28 7.07 6.30 -13.50
N ASP A 29 6.77 5.12 -13.00
CA ASP A 29 5.46 4.50 -13.12
C ASP A 29 4.46 5.27 -12.23
N GLU A 30 4.75 5.46 -10.93
CA GLU A 30 3.87 6.15 -9.97
C GLU A 30 3.34 7.53 -10.42
N GLU A 31 4.17 8.33 -11.10
CA GLU A 31 3.79 9.67 -11.59
C GLU A 31 2.80 9.66 -12.76
N GLU A 32 2.84 8.65 -13.64
CA GLU A 32 1.86 8.51 -14.73
C GLU A 32 0.47 8.14 -14.16
N TYR A 33 0.42 7.46 -13.01
CA TYR A 33 -0.82 6.98 -12.41
C TYR A 33 -1.58 8.03 -11.61
N ASP A 34 -0.90 9.03 -11.03
CA ASP A 34 -1.58 10.17 -10.38
C ASP A 34 -2.30 11.08 -11.39
N GLN A 35 -2.00 10.90 -12.67
CA GLN A 35 -2.71 11.54 -13.78
C GLN A 35 -3.85 10.68 -14.34
N LEU A 36 -4.07 9.46 -13.84
CA LEU A 36 -5.17 8.64 -14.33
C LEU A 36 -6.52 9.23 -13.92
N PRO A 37 -7.49 9.26 -14.84
CA PRO A 37 -8.83 9.70 -14.52
C PRO A 37 -9.47 8.76 -13.49
N PRO A 38 -10.42 9.25 -12.67
CA PRO A 38 -11.15 8.44 -11.72
C PRO A 38 -11.84 7.25 -12.42
N PHE A 39 -11.62 6.04 -11.89
CA PHE A 39 -12.27 4.84 -12.41
C PHE A 39 -13.71 4.76 -11.92
N LYS A 40 -14.66 4.54 -12.82
CA LYS A 40 -16.00 4.09 -12.45
C LYS A 40 -16.10 2.59 -12.75
N PRO A 41 -16.15 1.72 -11.73
CA PRO A 41 -16.37 0.30 -11.92
C PRO A 41 -17.66 0.05 -12.70
N LEU A 42 -17.63 -0.93 -13.60
CA LEU A 42 -18.80 -1.30 -14.37
C LEU A 42 -19.75 -2.13 -13.52
N GLY A 43 -21.05 -1.88 -13.66
CA GLY A 43 -22.09 -2.71 -13.05
C GLY A 43 -22.19 -4.10 -13.71
N LYS A 44 -22.79 -5.06 -13.01
CA LYS A 44 -22.94 -6.45 -13.49
C LYS A 44 -23.60 -6.54 -14.88
N SER A 45 -24.61 -5.71 -15.14
CA SER A 45 -25.31 -5.64 -16.43
C SER A 45 -24.44 -5.07 -17.57
N GLN A 46 -23.49 -4.20 -17.25
CA GLN A 46 -22.53 -3.65 -18.22
C GLN A 46 -21.45 -4.68 -18.53
N ILE A 47 -20.92 -5.35 -17.51
CA ILE A 47 -19.92 -6.42 -17.66
C ILE A 47 -20.47 -7.59 -18.50
N ALA A 48 -21.76 -7.91 -18.35
CA ALA A 48 -22.42 -8.95 -19.13
C ALA A 48 -22.44 -8.67 -20.64
N LYS A 49 -22.41 -7.38 -21.04
CA LYS A 49 -22.38 -6.95 -22.45
C LYS A 49 -20.98 -6.96 -23.06
N LEU A 50 -19.94 -7.15 -22.25
CA LEU A 50 -18.55 -7.16 -22.71
C LEU A 50 -18.18 -8.51 -23.33
N SER A 51 -17.28 -8.46 -24.32
CA SER A 51 -16.60 -9.65 -24.82
C SER A 51 -15.72 -10.27 -23.74
N LYS A 52 -15.28 -11.53 -23.94
CA LYS A 52 -14.37 -12.21 -23.01
C LYS A 52 -13.07 -11.44 -22.79
N GLU A 53 -12.52 -10.86 -23.87
CA GLU A 53 -11.29 -10.08 -23.84
C GLU A 53 -11.48 -8.73 -23.14
N GLN A 54 -12.57 -8.02 -23.45
CA GLN A 54 -12.90 -6.77 -22.77
C GLN A 54 -13.15 -6.98 -21.27
N ARG A 55 -13.83 -8.07 -20.91
CA ARG A 55 -14.06 -8.43 -19.52
C ARG A 55 -12.75 -8.74 -18.80
N LYS A 56 -11.82 -9.45 -19.45
CA LYS A 56 -10.48 -9.72 -18.91
C LYS A 56 -9.71 -8.42 -18.69
N ALA A 57 -9.66 -7.55 -19.70
CA ALA A 57 -8.99 -6.25 -19.61
C ALA A 57 -9.57 -5.39 -18.49
N TYR A 58 -10.90 -5.36 -18.35
CA TYR A 58 -11.58 -4.66 -17.26
C TYR A 58 -11.13 -5.15 -15.87
N PHE A 59 -11.08 -6.47 -15.66
CA PHE A 59 -10.66 -7.01 -14.36
C PHE A 59 -9.18 -6.80 -14.10
N GLN A 60 -8.32 -6.90 -15.12
CA GLN A 60 -6.89 -6.60 -14.98
C GLN A 60 -6.67 -5.14 -14.55
N GLU A 61 -7.35 -4.19 -15.19
CA GLU A 61 -7.31 -2.77 -14.82
C GLU A 61 -7.86 -2.54 -13.41
N TYR A 62 -8.97 -3.21 -13.06
CA TYR A 62 -9.56 -3.08 -11.73
C TYR A 62 -8.61 -3.57 -10.63
N ASP A 63 -8.04 -4.77 -10.79
CA ASP A 63 -7.08 -5.35 -9.85
C ASP A 63 -5.83 -4.47 -9.72
N TYR A 64 -5.36 -3.93 -10.85
CA TYR A 64 -4.24 -3.01 -10.89
C TYR A 64 -4.50 -1.75 -10.05
N ARG A 65 -5.68 -1.12 -10.19
CA ARG A 65 -6.07 0.06 -9.39
C ARG A 65 -6.24 -0.24 -7.90
N VAL A 66 -6.79 -1.40 -7.56
CA VAL A 66 -6.92 -1.82 -6.16
C VAL A 66 -5.54 -1.98 -5.51
N LYS A 67 -4.61 -2.66 -6.19
CA LYS A 67 -3.23 -2.83 -5.71
C LYS A 67 -2.52 -1.49 -5.53
N LEU A 68 -2.73 -0.55 -6.44
CA LEU A 68 -2.15 0.80 -6.34
C LEU A 68 -2.67 1.56 -5.11
N SER A 69 -3.99 1.57 -4.89
CA SER A 69 -4.59 2.22 -3.73
C SER A 69 -4.07 1.64 -2.41
N GLN A 70 -3.92 0.32 -2.34
CA GLN A 70 -3.34 -0.36 -1.18
C GLN A 70 -1.88 0.06 -0.95
N LYS A 71 -1.06 0.10 -2.02
CA LYS A 71 0.33 0.56 -1.94
C LYS A 71 0.42 1.99 -1.41
N LYS A 72 -0.45 2.90 -1.89
CA LYS A 72 -0.49 4.31 -1.43
C LYS A 72 -0.81 4.41 0.06
N GLN A 73 -1.84 3.70 0.52
CA GLN A 73 -2.20 3.68 1.95
C GLN A 73 -1.05 3.16 2.82
N LEU A 74 -0.39 2.08 2.40
CA LEU A 74 0.75 1.53 3.14
C LEU A 74 1.93 2.52 3.20
N LYS A 75 2.26 3.20 2.10
CA LYS A 75 3.32 4.23 2.05
C LYS A 75 3.01 5.40 2.99
N GLU A 76 1.76 5.85 3.00
CA GLU A 76 1.29 6.91 3.89
C GLU A 76 1.34 6.50 5.36
N GLU A 77 0.83 5.31 5.70
CA GLU A 77 0.86 4.78 7.07
C GLU A 77 2.31 4.63 7.59
N LEU A 78 3.24 4.18 6.74
CA LEU A 78 4.65 4.09 7.09
C LEU A 78 5.28 5.46 7.30
N SER A 79 4.97 6.45 6.46
CA SER A 79 5.47 7.83 6.63
C SER A 79 4.98 8.42 7.93
N GLN A 80 3.67 8.29 8.23
CA GLN A 80 3.07 8.80 9.45
C GLN A 80 3.68 8.16 10.71
N ARG A 81 3.95 6.83 10.69
CA ARG A 81 4.62 6.16 11.81
C ARG A 81 6.04 6.67 12.03
N ARG A 82 6.82 6.84 10.95
CA ARG A 82 8.19 7.40 11.03
C ARG A 82 8.19 8.82 11.56
N GLU A 83 7.23 9.64 11.16
CA GLU A 83 7.08 11.02 11.66
C GLU A 83 6.67 11.04 13.13
N ALA A 84 5.74 10.18 13.54
CA ALA A 84 5.33 10.05 14.95
C ALA A 84 6.49 9.60 15.86
N GLU A 85 7.32 8.68 15.38
CA GLU A 85 8.51 8.20 16.10
C GLU A 85 9.59 9.30 16.23
N LYS A 86 9.74 10.16 15.22
CA LYS A 86 10.67 11.31 15.26
C LYS A 86 10.21 12.45 16.18
N LEU A 87 8.91 12.56 16.45
CA LEU A 87 8.34 13.55 17.36
C LEU A 87 8.24 13.05 18.82
N SER A 88 8.52 11.77 19.07
CA SER A 88 8.60 11.18 20.41
C SER A 88 9.98 11.34 21.04
#